data_AF-A0A929IUV7-F1
#
_entry.id   AF-A0A929IUV7-F1
#
_cell.length_a   1.000
_cell.length_b   1.000
_cell.length_c   1.000
_cell.angle_alpha   90.00
_cell.angle_beta   90.00
_cell.angle_gamma   90.00
#
_symmetry.space_group_name_H-M   'P 1'
#
loop_
_entity.id
_entity.type
_entity.pdbx_description
1 polymer ?
#
loop_
_entity_poly.entity_id
_entity_poly.type
_entity_poly.pdbx_seq_one_letter_code
_entity_poly.pdbx_strand_id
1 'polypeptide(L)' 'MLKTTIAGSLPKPSWLAEPEKLWAPWRLEGAELDRGKRDAALVWIKEQEDAGIDIVTEGEQFR' A
#
# COMPACT_ATOMS: atom_id res chain seq x y z
N MET A 1 7.92 -26.51 6.03
CA MET A 1 6.94 -25.43 5.89
C MET A 1 7.45 -24.49 4.81
N LEU A 2 6.59 -24.03 3.89
CA LEU A 2 6.98 -23.11 2.80
C LEU A 2 6.79 -21.66 3.27
N LYS A 3 7.69 -20.76 2.88
CA LYS A 3 7.52 -19.32 3.11
C LYS A 3 6.66 -18.70 2.01
N THR A 4 5.81 -17.76 2.39
CA THR A 4 4.87 -17.04 1.53
C THR A 4 5.26 -15.58 1.39
N THR A 5 4.95 -15.02 0.22
CA THR A 5 5.11 -13.60 -0.08
C THR A 5 4.20 -13.22 -1.25
N ILE A 6 4.04 -11.94 -1.47
CA ILE A 6 3.31 -11.38 -2.61
C ILE A 6 4.27 -10.67 -3.56
N ALA A 7 3.83 -10.44 -4.80
CA ALA A 7 4.61 -9.75 -5.81
C ALA A 7 3.92 -8.47 -6.26
N GLY A 8 4.69 -7.37 -6.34
CA GLY A 8 4.29 -6.12 -6.95
C GLY A 8 3.51 -5.17 -6.04
N SER A 9 2.74 -4.28 -6.68
CA SER A 9 1.98 -3.21 -6.03
C SER A 9 0.67 -3.69 -5.45
N LEU A 10 0.28 -3.13 -4.31
CA LEU A 10 -1.06 -3.23 -3.74
C LEU A 10 -1.89 -1.99 -4.09
N PRO A 11 -3.23 -2.09 -4.12
CA PRO A 11 -4.06 -0.97 -4.52
C PRO A 11 -3.91 0.18 -3.52
N LYS A 12 -3.76 1.39 -4.06
CA LYS A 12 -3.74 2.60 -3.24
C LYS A 12 -5.13 2.78 -2.61
N PRO A 13 -5.22 2.99 -1.28
CA PRO A 13 -6.50 3.23 -0.65
C PRO A 13 -7.24 4.42 -1.28
N SER A 14 -8.57 4.37 -1.27
CA SER A 14 -9.42 5.36 -1.94
C SER A 14 -9.24 6.79 -1.42
N TRP A 15 -8.75 6.96 -0.20
CA TRP A 15 -8.39 8.25 0.39
C TRP A 15 -7.07 8.82 -0.12
N LEU A 16 -6.20 8.00 -0.73
CA LEU A 16 -4.89 8.41 -1.23
C LEU A 16 -4.90 8.66 -2.75
N ALA A 17 -5.64 7.85 -3.51
CA ALA A 17 -5.80 7.97 -4.96
C ALA A 17 -7.18 7.46 -5.43
N GLU A 18 -7.57 7.80 -6.66
CA GLU A 18 -8.78 7.26 -7.29
C GLU A 18 -8.64 5.76 -7.59
N PRO A 19 -9.53 4.88 -7.06
CA PRO A 19 -9.52 3.46 -7.40
C PRO A 19 -9.78 3.20 -8.89
N GLU A 20 -9.44 2.00 -9.35
CA GLU A 20 -9.76 1.49 -10.71
C GLU A 20 -9.22 2.34 -11.87
N LYS A 21 -8.21 3.18 -11.59
CA LYS A 21 -7.60 4.07 -12.57
C LYS A 21 -6.09 3.90 -12.62
N LEU A 22 -5.58 3.67 -13.82
CA LEU A 22 -4.15 3.54 -14.05
C LEU A 22 -3.48 4.91 -13.85
N TRP A 23 -2.45 4.96 -13.01
CA TRP A 23 -1.72 6.18 -12.64
C TRP A 23 -2.63 7.32 -12.14
N ALA A 24 -3.58 6.99 -11.27
CA ALA A 24 -4.43 7.98 -10.63
C ALA A 24 -3.59 9.06 -9.91
N PRO A 25 -3.92 10.36 -10.05
CA PRO A 25 -3.25 11.41 -9.31
C PRO A 25 -3.48 11.24 -7.81
N TRP A 26 -2.52 11.70 -7.03
CA TRP A 26 -2.65 11.76 -5.58
C TRP A 26 -3.78 12.72 -5.20
N ARG A 27 -4.56 12.35 -4.18
CA ARG A 27 -5.56 13.25 -3.57
C ARG A 27 -4.94 14.25 -2.59
N LEU A 28 -3.76 13.92 -2.06
CA LEU A 28 -3.04 14.69 -1.05
C LEU A 28 -1.77 15.29 -1.65
N GLU A 29 -1.25 16.33 -1.00
CA GLU A 29 -0.04 17.03 -1.42
C GLU A 29 0.89 17.33 -0.22
N GLY A 30 2.16 17.61 -0.51
CA GLY A 30 3.16 18.00 0.49
C GLY A 30 3.29 17.01 1.64
N ALA A 31 3.35 17.52 2.88
CA ALA A 31 3.52 16.70 4.07
C ALA A 31 2.34 15.74 4.33
N GLU A 32 1.13 16.09 3.90
CA GLU A 32 -0.04 15.20 3.99
C GLU A 32 0.08 14.01 3.05
N LEU A 33 0.63 14.22 1.84
CA LEU A 33 0.92 13.12 0.93
C LEU A 33 1.94 12.15 1.52
N ASP A 34 3.02 12.68 2.11
CA ASP A 34 4.04 11.85 2.74
C ASP A 34 3.48 11.06 3.93
N ARG A 35 2.57 11.65 4.71
CA ARG A 35 1.84 10.94 5.77
C ARG A 35 0.94 9.86 5.19
N GLY A 36 0.07 10.21 4.23
CA GLY A 36 -0.87 9.28 3.62
C GLY A 36 -0.21 8.08 2.94
N LYS A 37 0.97 8.25 2.34
CA LYS A 37 1.78 7.15 1.78
C LYS A 37 2.26 6.17 2.86
N ARG A 38 2.72 6.70 4.02
CA ARG A 38 3.12 5.86 5.17
C ARG A 38 1.92 5.14 5.77
N ASP A 39 0.79 5.83 5.92
CA ASP A 39 -0.43 5.24 6.45
C ASP A 39 -0.95 4.12 5.54
N ALA A 40 -0.93 4.32 4.23
CA ALA A 40 -1.30 3.28 3.26
C ALA A 40 -0.37 2.06 3.33
N ALA A 41 0.94 2.27 3.48
CA ALA A 41 1.90 1.17 3.66
C ALA A 41 1.63 0.40 4.96
N LEU A 42 1.33 1.10 6.07
CA LEU A 42 1.02 0.47 7.35
C LEU A 42 -0.23 -0.39 7.29
N VAL A 43 -1.29 0.08 6.60
CA VAL A 43 -2.50 -0.72 6.36
C VAL A 43 -2.13 -2.02 5.66
N TRP A 44 -1.38 -1.96 4.57
CA TRP A 44 -1.05 -3.17 3.81
C TRP A 44 -0.11 -4.12 4.53
N ILE A 45 0.83 -3.60 5.33
CA ILE A 45 1.67 -4.45 6.18
C ILE A 45 0.79 -5.20 7.18
N LYS A 46 -0.14 -4.51 7.84
CA LYS A 46 -1.03 -5.12 8.82
C LYS A 46 -1.94 -6.19 8.21
N GLU A 47 -2.51 -5.92 7.04
CA GLU A 47 -3.34 -6.90 6.31
C GLU A 47 -2.54 -8.14 5.89
N GLN A 48 -1.28 -7.97 5.47
CA GLN A 48 -0.39 -9.09 5.15
C GLN A 48 -0.02 -9.91 6.40
N GLU A 49 0.27 -9.24 7.52
CA GLU A 49 0.53 -9.90 8.81
C GLU A 49 -0.68 -10.70 9.27
N ASP A 50 -1.89 -10.13 9.18
CA ASP A 50 -3.15 -10.79 9.55
C ASP A 50 -3.48 -11.97 8.62
N ALA A 51 -3.09 -11.88 7.35
CA ALA A 51 -3.20 -12.97 6.39
C ALA A 51 -2.15 -14.08 6.59
N GLY A 52 -1.18 -13.89 7.49
CA GLY A 52 -0.10 -14.85 7.75
C GLY A 52 0.98 -14.90 6.67
N ILE A 53 1.20 -13.80 5.93
CA ILE A 53 2.28 -13.69 4.94
C ILE A 53 3.63 -13.58 5.66
N ASP A 54 4.58 -14.45 5.31
CA ASP A 54 5.88 -14.54 6.00
C ASP A 54 6.83 -13.38 5.66
N ILE A 55 6.81 -12.92 4.41
CA ILE A 55 7.67 -11.85 3.90
C ILE A 55 6.76 -10.76 3.33
N VAL A 56 6.50 -9.74 4.14
CA VAL A 56 5.62 -8.62 3.80
C VAL A 56 6.32 -7.57 2.94
N THR A 57 5.53 -6.77 2.22
CA THR A 57 6.00 -5.63 1.43
C THR A 57 5.21 -4.37 1.78
N GLU A 58 5.74 -3.19 1.48
CA GLU A 58 4.97 -1.94 1.62
C GLU A 58 3.91 -1.75 0.52
N GLY A 59 3.91 -2.58 -0.53
CA GLY A 59 2.89 -2.57 -1.57
C GLY A 59 3.00 -1.43 -2.59
N GLU A 60 4.18 -0.84 -2.78
CA GLU A 60 4.42 0.27 -3.72
C GLU A 60 3.54 1.52 -3.46
N GLN A 61 3.25 1.82 -2.19
CA GLN A 61 2.42 2.97 -1.83
C GLN A 61 3.12 4.31 -2.03
N PHE A 62 4.45 4.29 -2.19
CA PHE A 62 5.24 5.49 -2.44
C PHE A 62 5.40 5.84 -3.93
N ARG A 63 5.12 4.88 -4.82
CA ARG A 63 5.24 5.01 -6.29
C ARG A 63 4.00 5.62 -6.93
#